data_AF-A0A165NW42-F1
#
_entry.id   AF-A0A165NW42-F1
#
_cell.length_a   1.000
_cell.length_b   1.000
_cell.length_c   1.000
_cell.angle_alpha   90.00
_cell.angle_beta   90.00
_cell.angle_gamma   90.00
#
_symmetry.space_group_name_H-M   'P 1'
#
loop_
_entity.id
_entity.type
_entity.pdbx_description
1 polymer ?
#
loop_
_entity_poly.entity_id
_entity_poly.type
_entity_poly.pdbx_seq_one_letter_code
_entity_poly.pdbx_strand_id
1 'polypeptide(L)' 'MDRLPVELWTRICGFACTDDGFTGRSLSLVSKYVYEVSDHCRYQSVALAGIVQMTSFLSLL' A
#
# COMPACT_ATOMS: atom_id res chain seq x y z
N MET A 1 -7.58 -5.00 -15.19
CA MET A 1 -8.32 -3.98 -14.39
C MET A 1 -8.53 -2.72 -15.22
N ASP A 2 -8.64 -2.87 -16.54
CA ASP A 2 -8.16 -1.86 -17.48
C ASP A 2 -9.32 -1.01 -18.03
N ARG A 3 -10.44 -1.05 -17.31
CA ARG A 3 -11.68 -0.32 -17.64
C ARG A 3 -11.83 0.95 -16.82
N LEU A 4 -11.08 1.08 -15.71
CA LEU A 4 -11.08 2.26 -14.86
C LEU A 4 -9.84 3.12 -15.18
N PRO A 5 -9.99 4.44 -15.32
CA PRO A 5 -8.86 5.36 -15.37
C PRO A 5 -7.98 5.23 -14.12
N VAL A 6 -6.68 5.50 -14.29
CA VAL A 6 -5.69 5.38 -13.22
C VAL A 6 -6.01 6.29 -12.03
N GLU A 7 -6.58 7.47 -12.27
CA GLU A 7 -6.92 8.45 -11.25
C GLU A 7 -7.98 7.92 -10.27
N LEU A 8 -8.90 7.09 -10.77
CA LEU A 8 -9.90 6.43 -9.93
C LEU A 8 -9.28 5.30 -9.11
N TRP A 9 -8.37 4.52 -9.70
CA TRP A 9 -7.59 3.54 -8.95
C TRP A 9 -6.78 4.20 -7.84
N THR A 10 -6.09 5.30 -8.14
CA THR A 10 -5.32 6.08 -7.15
C THR A 10 -6.20 6.52 -5.99
N ARG A 11 -7.41 7.04 -6.24
CA ARG A 11 -8.36 7.41 -5.17
C ARG A 11 -8.84 6.21 -4.37
N ILE A 12 -9.21 5.12 -5.03
CA ILE A 12 -9.67 3.89 -4.38
C ILE A 12 -8.58 3.37 -3.43
N CYS A 13 -7.33 3.26 -3.91
CA CYS A 13 -6.20 2.88 -3.08
C CYS A 13 -6.01 3.85 -1.91
N GLY A 14 -6.12 5.17 -2.14
CA GLY A 14 -5.99 6.18 -1.10
C GLY A 14 -7.00 6.02 0.05
N PHE A 15 -8.24 5.65 -0.27
CA PHE A 15 -9.28 5.38 0.73
C PHE A 15 -9.16 4.00 1.36
N ALA A 16 -8.67 3.00 0.64
CA ALA A 16 -8.55 1.63 1.14
C ALA A 16 -7.33 1.43 2.06
N CYS A 17 -6.23 2.14 1.80
CA CYS A 17 -4.95 2.01 2.51
C CYS A 17 -4.86 2.88 3.78
N THR A 18 -5.90 2.89 4.60
CA THR A 18 -5.95 3.63 5.88
C THR A 18 -5.95 2.70 7.10
N ASP A 19 -5.66 1.41 6.89
CA ASP A 19 -5.57 0.39 7.94
C ASP A 19 -4.15 0.29 8.52
N ASP A 20 -3.78 -0.85 9.10
CA ASP A 20 -2.45 -1.09 9.65
C ASP A 20 -1.34 -1.33 8.59
N GLY A 21 -1.67 -1.12 7.31
CA GLY A 21 -0.79 -1.36 6.16
C GLY A 21 -1.03 -2.70 5.49
N PHE A 22 -1.93 -3.53 6.03
CA PHE A 22 -2.31 -4.81 5.42
C PHE A 22 -2.89 -4.60 4.01
N THR A 23 -3.87 -3.70 3.84
CA THR A 23 -4.53 -3.48 2.56
C THR A 23 -3.56 -3.00 1.48
N GLY A 24 -2.69 -2.03 1.80
CA GLY A 24 -1.67 -1.55 0.85
C GLY A 24 -0.72 -2.66 0.40
N ARG A 25 -0.29 -3.51 1.34
CA ARG A 25 0.54 -4.68 1.01
C ARG A 25 -0.21 -5.69 0.15
N SER A 26 -1.46 -6.01 0.47
CA SER A 26 -2.27 -6.94 -0.30
C SER A 26 -2.46 -6.47 -1.75
N LEU A 27 -2.74 -5.18 -1.95
CA LEU A 27 -2.87 -4.59 -3.29
C LEU A 27 -1.58 -4.72 -4.11
N SER A 28 -0.43 -4.45 -3.49
CA SER A 28 0.88 -4.56 -4.17
C SER A 28 1.18 -5.95 -4.72
N LEU A 29 0.52 -7.00 -4.20
CA LEU A 29 0.75 -8.39 -4.59
C LEU A 29 -0.24 -8.92 -5.65
N VAL A 30 -1.24 -8.14 -6.06
CA VAL A 30 -2.31 -8.62 -6.96
C VAL A 30 -1.82 -8.79 -8.40
N SER A 31 -1.15 -7.78 -8.95
CA SER A 31 -0.61 -7.79 -10.32
C SER A 31 0.37 -6.62 -10.51
N LYS A 32 1.13 -6.62 -11.62
CA LYS A 32 2.03 -5.51 -11.97
C LYS A 32 1.32 -4.16 -12.04
N TYR A 33 0.13 -4.12 -12.66
CA TYR A 33 -0.66 -2.89 -12.75
C TYR A 33 -1.11 -2.40 -11.36
N VAL A 34 -1.61 -3.30 -10.51
CA VAL A 34 -2.04 -2.91 -9.15
C VAL A 34 -0.87 -2.49 -8.29
N TYR A 35 0.28 -3.15 -8.43
CA TYR A 35 1.51 -2.72 -7.80
C TYR A 35 1.82 -1.27 -8.15
N GLU A 36 1.86 -0.94 -9.44
CA GLU A 36 2.16 0.42 -9.91
C GLU A 36 1.13 1.45 -9.42
N VAL A 37 -0.17 1.14 -9.52
CA VAL A 37 -1.23 2.09 -9.12
C VAL A 37 -1.46 2.17 -7.62
N SER A 38 -0.90 1.28 -6.80
CA SER A 38 -1.00 1.33 -5.33
C SER A 38 0.29 1.84 -4.67
N ASP A 39 1.37 2.04 -5.45
CA ASP A 39 2.66 2.48 -4.95
C ASP A 39 2.61 3.87 -4.30
N HIS A 40 1.70 4.75 -4.72
CA HIS A 40 1.48 6.05 -4.08
C HIS A 40 0.91 5.94 -2.66
N CYS A 41 0.28 4.81 -2.32
CA CYS A 41 -0.19 4.51 -0.98
C CYS A 41 0.83 3.71 -0.16
N ARG A 42 2.02 3.44 -0.72
CA ARG A 42 3.05 2.68 -0.03
C ARG A 42 3.48 3.45 1.21
N TYR A 43 3.31 2.81 2.36
CA TYR A 43 3.57 3.39 3.70
C TYR A 43 2.65 4.56 4.09
N GLN A 44 1.53 4.78 3.41
CA GLN A 44 0.54 5.80 3.80
C GLN A 44 0.01 5.56 5.23
N SER A 45 -0.22 4.29 5.59
CA SER A 45 -0.60 3.87 6.93
C SER A 45 0.12 2.56 7.26
N VAL A 46 0.81 2.54 8.40
CA VAL A 46 1.59 1.38 8.88
C VAL A 46 1.49 1.34 10.39
N ALA A 47 1.03 0.23 10.95
CA ALA A 47 1.16 -0.03 12.38
C ALA A 47 2.43 -0.84 12.66
N LEU A 48 3.25 -0.37 13.59
CA LEU A 48 4.44 -1.08 14.05
C LEU A 48 4.21 -1.51 15.50
N ALA A 49 4.15 -2.82 15.72
CA ALA A 49 4.00 -3.45 17.02
C ALA A 49 5.31 -4.15 17.42
N GLY A 50 6.03 -3.55 18.36
CA GLY A 50 7.25 -4.11 18.94
C GLY A 50 8.55 -3.82 18.17
N ILE A 51 9.67 -4.11 18.82
CA ILE A 51 11.02 -3.72 18.36
C ILE A 51 11.37 -4.33 17.02
N VAL A 52 10.98 -5.59 16.77
CA VAL A 52 11.30 -6.29 15.52
C VAL A 52 10.67 -5.61 14.30
N GLN A 53 9.41 -5.18 14.41
CA GLN A 53 8.75 -4.47 13.32
C GLN A 53 9.35 -3.09 13.12
N MET A 54 9.66 -2.38 14.21
CA MET A 54 10.33 -1.08 14.15
C MET A 54 11.70 -1.14 13.48
N THR A 55 12.56 -2.09 13.86
CA THR A 55 13.89 -2.24 13.24
C THR A 55 13.81 -2.68 11.79
N SER A 56 12.87 -3.59 11.46
CA SER A 56 12.63 -4.00 10.07
C SER A 56 12.16 -2.82 9.21
N PHE A 57 11.24 -2.00 9.73
CA PHE A 57 10.77 -0.82 9.02
C PHE A 57 11.88 0.23 8.83
N LEU A 58 12.70 0.47 9.85
CA LEU A 58 13.86 1.37 9.76
C LEU A 58 14.86 0.93 8.68
N SER A 59 15.00 -0.37 8.41
CA SER A 59 15.89 -0.87 7.34
C SER A 59 15.35 -0.64 5.92
N LEU A 60 14.09 -0.22 5.78
CA LEU A 60 13.45 0.07 4.50
C LEU A 60 13.52 1.56 4.11
N LEU A 61 13.92 2.44 5.02
CA LEU A 61 14.09 3.89 4.83
C LEU A 61 15.55 4.23 4.47
#